data_AF-A0A847LQ46-F1
#
_entry.id   AF-A0A847LQ46-F1
#
_cell.length_a   1.000
_cell.length_b   1.000
_cell.length_c   1.000
_cell.angle_alpha   90.00
_cell.angle_beta   90.00
_cell.angle_gamma   90.00
#
_symmetry.space_group_name_H-M   'P 1'
#
loop_
_entity.id
_entity.type
_entity.pdbx_description
1 polymer ?
#
loop_
_entity_poly.entity_id
_entity_poly.type
_entity_poly.pdbx_seq_one_letter_code
_entity_poly.pdbx_strand_id
1 'polypeptide(L)'
;MTFKEYLSVIEQFIAEKAIGFSGYVLGLSGGVDSSLAAVMSKKVMGDKVLCLIMPCESIKEDAEDAVAIAKQFELSYLVINLTDSYRLIMKEMEKAAATKGITISEAAKQNVKVRLRMVTLYAFAQARNSLVIGTDNADEYYTGYFTKWGDGAADILPFIYLTKAEVIEAAKLYGLPDKFADRIPSAGLYVGQTDEHDMGVTYAELDAYLLGEEVDEKVVEKIENLHRKSAHKREPIPRPIPYERE
;
A
#
# COMPACT_ATOMS: atom_id res chain seq x y z
N MET A 1 -15.99 -5.03 -21.28
CA MET A 1 -15.48 -3.75 -20.77
C MET A 1 -14.02 -3.68 -21.16
N THR A 2 -13.58 -2.61 -21.82
CA THR A 2 -12.16 -2.37 -22.10
C THR A 2 -11.42 -1.94 -20.84
N PHE A 3 -10.09 -2.00 -20.84
CA PHE A 3 -9.31 -1.56 -19.68
C PHE A 3 -9.59 -0.08 -19.30
N LYS A 4 -9.67 0.81 -20.29
CA LYS A 4 -10.03 2.24 -20.08
C LYS A 4 -11.43 2.43 -19.50
N GLU A 5 -12.40 1.62 -19.93
CA GLU A 5 -13.73 1.62 -19.32
C GLU A 5 -13.67 1.15 -17.85
N TYR A 6 -12.84 0.16 -17.53
CA TYR A 6 -12.65 -0.29 -16.15
C TYR A 6 -11.97 0.75 -15.26
N LEU A 7 -10.96 1.47 -15.78
CA LEU A 7 -10.36 2.62 -15.08
C LEU A 7 -11.41 3.70 -14.76
N SER A 8 -12.41 3.89 -15.63
CA SER A 8 -13.53 4.80 -15.37
C SER A 8 -14.46 4.28 -14.27
N VAL A 9 -14.62 2.95 -14.13
CA VAL A 9 -15.32 2.33 -13.00
C VAL A 9 -14.57 2.58 -11.68
N ILE A 10 -13.24 2.48 -11.68
CA ILE A 10 -12.41 2.78 -10.49
C ILE A 10 -12.56 4.26 -10.11
N GLU A 11 -12.53 5.17 -11.08
CA GLU A 11 -12.78 6.61 -10.84
C GLU A 11 -14.15 6.86 -10.20
N GLN A 12 -15.20 6.22 -10.73
CA GLN A 12 -16.55 6.32 -10.17
C GLN A 12 -16.60 5.76 -8.75
N PHE A 13 -15.97 4.61 -8.50
CA PHE A 13 -15.88 4.01 -7.17
C PHE A 13 -15.23 4.95 -6.15
N ILE A 14 -14.11 5.60 -6.53
CA ILE A 14 -13.44 6.61 -5.68
C ILE A 14 -14.39 7.78 -5.39
N ALA A 15 -15.13 8.28 -6.37
CA ALA A 15 -16.09 9.38 -6.17
C ALA A 15 -17.23 8.98 -5.21
N GLU A 16 -17.83 7.82 -5.43
CA GLU A 16 -19.01 7.35 -4.69
C GLU A 16 -18.69 7.05 -3.23
N LYS A 17 -17.53 6.45 -2.95
CA LYS A 17 -17.14 6.13 -1.57
C LYS A 17 -16.87 7.35 -0.71
N ALA A 18 -16.58 8.51 -1.32
CA ALA A 18 -16.39 9.76 -0.60
C ALA A 18 -17.71 10.46 -0.21
N ILE A 19 -18.87 9.97 -0.65
CA ILE A 19 -20.16 10.59 -0.31
C ILE A 19 -20.35 10.57 1.22
N GLY A 20 -20.55 11.75 1.81
CA GLY A 20 -20.64 11.93 3.26
C GLY A 20 -19.31 12.26 3.96
N PHE A 21 -18.20 12.22 3.22
CA PHE A 21 -16.86 12.57 3.69
C PHE A 21 -16.35 13.84 2.99
N SER A 22 -15.39 14.52 3.60
CA SER A 22 -14.77 15.72 3.04
C SER A 22 -13.72 15.41 1.97
N GLY A 23 -13.30 14.15 1.84
CA GLY A 23 -12.33 13.72 0.85
C GLY A 23 -11.53 12.49 1.27
N TYR A 24 -10.28 12.45 0.83
CA TYR A 24 -9.36 11.34 1.06
C TYR A 24 -8.02 11.79 1.63
N VAL A 25 -7.40 10.89 2.38
CA VAL A 25 -5.99 10.92 2.77
C VAL A 25 -5.31 9.66 2.24
N LEU A 26 -4.12 9.79 1.67
CA LEU A 26 -3.35 8.64 1.15
C LEU A 26 -1.85 8.84 1.36
N GLY A 27 -1.11 7.74 1.50
CA GLY A 27 0.35 7.79 1.60
C GLY A 27 0.97 7.88 0.21
N LEU A 28 1.88 8.83 -0.02
CA LEU A 28 2.62 8.95 -1.28
C LEU A 28 4.08 8.57 -1.06
N SER A 29 4.49 7.40 -1.57
CA SER A 29 5.83 6.83 -1.33
C SER A 29 6.82 7.10 -2.47
N GLY A 30 6.35 7.54 -3.63
CA GLY A 30 7.15 7.62 -4.86
C GLY A 30 7.11 6.34 -5.71
N GLY A 31 6.53 5.26 -5.19
CA GLY A 31 6.23 4.04 -5.95
C GLY A 31 5.00 4.20 -6.85
N VAL A 32 4.89 3.32 -7.86
CA VAL A 32 3.85 3.39 -8.91
C VAL A 32 2.42 3.33 -8.35
N ASP A 33 2.15 2.42 -7.40
CA ASP A 33 0.79 2.20 -6.88
C ASP A 33 0.25 3.45 -6.17
N SER A 34 1.04 4.00 -5.24
CA SER A 34 0.66 5.22 -4.51
C SER A 34 0.56 6.45 -5.40
N SER A 35 1.41 6.52 -6.42
CA SER A 35 1.44 7.65 -7.35
C SER A 35 0.23 7.62 -8.28
N LEU A 36 -0.14 6.45 -8.81
CA LEU A 36 -1.38 6.28 -9.57
C LEU A 36 -2.61 6.57 -8.70
N ALA A 37 -2.65 6.07 -7.46
CA ALA A 37 -3.76 6.34 -6.53
C ALA A 37 -3.93 7.85 -6.31
N ALA A 38 -2.83 8.57 -6.12
CA ALA A 38 -2.85 10.01 -5.90
C ALA A 38 -3.34 10.78 -7.12
N VAL A 39 -2.81 10.49 -8.30
CA VAL A 39 -3.16 11.16 -9.56
C VAL A 39 -4.60 10.87 -9.97
N MET A 40 -5.02 9.60 -9.92
CA MET A 40 -6.40 9.21 -10.23
C MET A 40 -7.39 9.84 -9.24
N SER A 41 -7.09 9.81 -7.94
CA SER A 41 -7.96 10.43 -6.93
C SER A 41 -8.04 11.94 -7.09
N LYS A 42 -6.93 12.64 -7.40
CA LYS A 42 -6.91 14.08 -7.68
C LYS A 42 -7.78 14.43 -8.88
N LYS A 43 -7.73 13.63 -9.96
CA LYS A 43 -8.56 13.84 -11.15
C LYS A 43 -10.06 13.82 -10.83
N VAL A 44 -10.47 12.91 -9.95
CA VAL A 44 -11.88 12.70 -9.60
C VAL A 44 -12.36 13.67 -8.51
N MET A 45 -11.53 13.91 -7.50
CA MET A 45 -11.93 14.58 -6.25
C MET A 45 -11.37 16.01 -6.12
N GLY A 46 -10.45 16.42 -6.98
CA GLY A 46 -9.76 17.71 -6.91
C GLY A 46 -8.98 17.87 -5.60
N ASP A 47 -9.06 19.05 -5.00
CA ASP A 47 -8.31 19.42 -3.78
C ASP A 47 -8.79 18.73 -2.49
N LYS A 48 -9.79 17.85 -2.59
CA LYS A 48 -10.28 17.03 -1.48
C LYS A 48 -9.32 15.89 -1.12
N VAL A 49 -8.28 15.66 -1.90
CA VAL A 49 -7.25 14.64 -1.64
C VAL A 49 -6.04 15.26 -0.95
N LEU A 50 -5.60 14.68 0.16
CA LEU A 50 -4.36 15.04 0.86
C LEU A 50 -3.39 13.86 0.83
N CYS A 51 -2.20 14.06 0.28
CA CYS A 51 -1.13 13.08 0.25
C CYS A 51 -0.19 13.27 1.45
N LEU A 52 0.20 12.20 2.14
CA LEU A 52 1.21 12.23 3.19
C LEU A 52 2.46 11.49 2.73
N ILE A 53 3.59 12.21 2.69
CA ILE A 53 4.91 11.67 2.41
C ILE A 53 5.59 11.41 3.76
N MET A 54 5.85 10.13 4.08
CA MET A 54 6.18 9.70 5.44
C MET A 54 7.50 8.92 5.52
N PRO A 55 8.66 9.59 5.32
CA PRO A 55 9.95 8.94 5.46
C PRO A 55 10.18 8.45 6.90
N CYS A 56 10.78 7.28 7.05
CA CYS A 56 11.05 6.66 8.34
C CYS A 56 12.30 5.77 8.23
N GLU A 57 13.48 6.35 8.42
CA GLU A 57 14.77 5.72 8.07
C GLU A 57 14.75 5.10 6.66
N SER A 58 14.10 5.80 5.73
CA SER A 58 13.93 5.42 4.33
C SER A 58 15.02 6.03 3.48
N ILE A 59 15.15 5.54 2.25
CA ILE A 59 16.03 6.10 1.22
C ILE A 59 15.53 7.53 0.90
N LYS A 60 16.46 8.48 0.78
CA LYS A 60 16.11 9.91 0.65
C LYS A 60 15.41 10.20 -0.68
N GLU A 61 15.86 9.51 -1.71
CA GLU A 61 15.42 9.58 -3.09
C GLU A 61 13.91 9.28 -3.21
N ASP A 62 13.37 8.36 -2.40
CA ASP A 62 11.93 8.03 -2.41
C ASP A 62 11.06 9.23 -2.02
N ALA A 63 11.47 9.96 -0.98
CA ALA A 63 10.76 11.15 -0.55
C ALA A 63 10.91 12.29 -1.56
N GLU A 64 12.07 12.41 -2.21
CA GLU A 64 12.30 13.40 -3.27
C GLU A 64 11.44 13.12 -4.50
N ASP A 65 11.34 11.85 -4.90
CA ASP A 65 10.47 11.38 -5.99
C ASP A 65 9.00 11.63 -5.68
N ALA A 66 8.54 11.28 -4.48
CA ALA A 66 7.19 11.56 -4.01
C ALA A 66 6.86 13.06 -4.07
N VAL A 67 7.78 13.92 -3.65
CA VAL A 67 7.62 15.38 -3.75
C VAL A 67 7.61 15.84 -5.21
N ALA A 68 8.43 15.26 -6.07
CA ALA A 68 8.46 15.59 -7.49
C ALA A 68 7.13 15.24 -8.18
N ILE A 69 6.57 14.06 -7.89
CA ILE A 69 5.25 13.65 -8.37
C ILE A 69 4.17 14.59 -7.83
N ALA A 70 4.18 14.89 -6.54
CA ALA A 70 3.21 15.79 -5.93
C ALA A 70 3.22 17.18 -6.58
N LYS A 71 4.40 17.72 -6.90
CA LYS A 71 4.52 19.00 -7.60
C LYS A 71 4.06 18.91 -9.06
N GLN A 72 4.43 17.86 -9.78
CA GLN A 72 4.07 17.69 -11.19
C GLN A 72 2.55 17.63 -11.41
N PHE A 73 1.83 16.99 -10.50
CA PHE A 73 0.37 16.79 -10.60
C PHE A 73 -0.44 17.72 -9.69
N GLU A 74 0.21 18.75 -9.12
CA GLU A 74 -0.42 19.73 -8.22
C GLU A 74 -1.24 19.07 -7.08
N LEU A 75 -0.66 18.02 -6.50
CA LEU A 75 -1.24 17.31 -5.37
C LEU A 75 -1.07 18.14 -4.10
N SER A 76 -2.11 18.19 -3.26
CA SER A 76 -1.95 18.69 -1.89
C SER A 76 -1.18 17.65 -1.09
N TYR A 77 -0.07 18.05 -0.46
CA TYR A 77 0.76 17.12 0.30
C TYR A 77 1.39 17.72 1.56
N LEU A 78 1.72 16.84 2.50
CA LEU A 78 2.55 17.13 3.67
C LEU A 78 3.69 16.13 3.75
N VAL A 79 4.85 16.58 4.25
CA VAL A 79 5.99 15.72 4.56
C VAL A 79 6.10 15.58 6.08
N ILE A 80 6.03 14.35 6.58
CA ILE A 80 6.06 14.05 8.01
C ILE A 80 7.14 13.00 8.26
N ASN A 81 8.28 13.42 8.80
CA ASN A 81 9.36 12.49 9.12
C ASN A 81 9.04 11.72 10.40
N LEU A 82 8.89 10.41 10.29
CA LEU A 82 8.51 9.52 11.40
C LEU A 82 9.71 8.87 12.09
N THR A 83 10.94 9.20 11.68
CA THR A 83 12.17 8.55 12.15
C THR A 83 12.35 8.64 13.66
N ASP A 84 12.15 9.81 14.26
CA ASP A 84 12.36 9.97 15.71
C ASP A 84 11.28 9.26 16.53
N SER A 85 10.02 9.31 16.08
CA SER A 85 8.91 8.55 16.68
C SER A 85 9.16 7.05 16.62
N TYR A 86 9.65 6.55 15.48
CA TYR A 86 10.04 5.16 15.30
C TYR A 86 11.16 4.75 16.25
N ARG A 87 12.27 5.51 16.29
CA ARG A 87 13.41 5.22 17.16
C ARG A 87 13.03 5.18 18.64
N LEU A 88 12.18 6.12 19.07
CA LEU A 88 11.71 6.17 20.45
C LEU A 88 10.90 4.93 20.82
N ILE A 89 9.91 4.57 19.99
CA ILE A 89 9.08 3.39 20.22
C ILE A 89 9.93 2.11 20.20
N MET A 90 10.83 1.98 19.22
CA MET A 90 11.71 0.83 19.11
C MET A 90 12.61 0.66 20.34
N LYS A 91 13.21 1.75 20.83
CA LYS A 91 14.03 1.72 22.04
C LYS A 91 13.26 1.19 23.24
N GLU A 92 12.03 1.67 23.47
CA GLU A 92 11.22 1.22 24.60
C GLU A 92 10.76 -0.24 24.42
N MET A 93 10.38 -0.64 23.21
CA MET A 93 10.00 -2.01 22.89
C MET A 93 11.17 -2.99 23.08
N GLU A 94 12.35 -2.68 22.56
CA GLU A 94 13.54 -3.53 22.68
C GLU A 94 13.99 -3.65 24.14
N LYS A 95 13.99 -2.54 24.89
CA LYS A 95 14.29 -2.54 26.32
C LYS A 95 13.32 -3.44 27.09
N ALA A 96 12.02 -3.34 26.82
CA ALA A 96 11.01 -4.18 27.47
C ALA A 96 11.15 -5.66 27.08
N ALA A 97 11.35 -5.94 25.78
CA ALA A 97 11.53 -7.29 25.24
C ALA A 97 12.76 -7.99 25.84
N ALA A 98 13.87 -7.27 26.01
CA ALA A 98 15.10 -7.78 26.62
C ALA A 98 14.89 -8.30 28.05
N THR A 99 13.97 -7.70 28.83
CA THR A 99 13.66 -8.18 30.20
C THR A 99 13.05 -9.59 30.23
N LYS A 100 12.57 -10.08 29.08
CA LYS A 100 12.01 -11.42 28.88
C LYS A 100 12.85 -12.28 27.94
N GLY A 101 14.05 -11.83 27.56
CA GLY A 101 14.89 -12.54 26.58
C GLY A 101 14.26 -12.61 25.18
N ILE A 102 13.36 -11.68 24.84
CA ILE A 102 12.70 -11.61 23.53
C ILE A 102 13.54 -10.73 22.61
N THR A 103 13.86 -11.24 21.42
CA THR A 103 14.49 -10.45 20.35
C THR A 103 13.45 -10.03 19.33
N ILE A 104 13.33 -8.72 19.07
CA ILE A 104 12.46 -8.19 18.02
C ILE A 104 13.17 -8.38 16.67
N SER A 105 12.60 -9.19 15.78
CA SER A 105 13.18 -9.46 14.46
C SER A 105 13.15 -8.22 13.56
N GLU A 106 14.07 -8.13 12.61
CA GLU A 106 14.11 -7.02 11.65
C GLU A 106 12.79 -6.84 10.90
N ALA A 107 12.16 -7.94 10.46
CA ALA A 107 10.83 -7.89 9.83
C ALA A 107 9.76 -7.26 10.75
N ALA A 108 9.79 -7.55 12.06
CA ALA A 108 8.90 -6.90 13.01
C ALA A 108 9.18 -5.40 13.15
N LYS A 109 10.46 -4.99 13.17
CA LYS A 109 10.87 -3.58 13.18
C LYS A 109 10.38 -2.83 11.94
N GLN A 110 10.46 -3.45 10.76
CA GLN A 110 9.96 -2.87 9.53
C GLN A 110 8.44 -2.69 9.54
N ASN A 111 7.71 -3.69 10.03
CA ASN A 111 6.26 -3.59 10.21
C ASN A 111 5.85 -2.45 11.17
N VAL A 112 6.68 -2.09 12.17
CA VAL A 112 6.42 -0.92 13.03
C VAL A 112 6.47 0.37 12.21
N LYS A 113 7.43 0.53 11.29
CA LYS A 113 7.49 1.71 10.41
C LYS A 113 6.21 1.85 9.58
N VAL A 114 5.76 0.75 8.97
CA VAL A 114 4.54 0.73 8.15
C VAL A 114 3.30 1.05 8.99
N ARG A 115 3.22 0.52 10.22
CA ARG A 115 2.12 0.83 11.16
C ARG A 115 2.12 2.29 11.63
N LEU A 116 3.29 2.92 11.78
CA LEU A 116 3.35 4.35 12.09
C LEU A 116 2.82 5.21 10.95
N ARG A 117 3.05 4.80 9.70
CA ARG A 117 2.44 5.46 8.53
C ARG A 117 0.91 5.33 8.58
N MET A 118 0.39 4.14 8.85
CA MET A 118 -1.05 3.91 9.03
C MET A 118 -1.65 4.80 10.11
N VAL A 119 -1.04 4.85 11.30
CA VAL A 119 -1.49 5.72 12.41
C VAL A 119 -1.54 7.18 11.96
N THR A 120 -0.52 7.63 11.22
CA THR A 120 -0.45 8.99 10.70
C THR A 120 -1.58 9.25 9.69
N LEU A 121 -1.81 8.34 8.74
CA LEU A 121 -2.89 8.46 7.75
C LEU A 121 -4.26 8.60 8.43
N TYR A 122 -4.58 7.69 9.35
CA TYR A 122 -5.88 7.70 10.04
C TYR A 122 -6.05 8.92 10.96
N ALA A 123 -4.99 9.42 11.60
CA ALA A 123 -5.07 10.65 12.38
C ALA A 123 -5.48 11.85 11.52
N PHE A 124 -4.88 12.00 10.33
CA PHE A 124 -5.25 13.06 9.38
C PHE A 124 -6.63 12.84 8.75
N ALA A 125 -6.96 11.59 8.41
CA ALA A 125 -8.26 11.24 7.85
C ALA A 125 -9.39 11.61 8.82
N GLN A 126 -9.28 11.20 10.08
CA GLN A 126 -10.24 11.54 11.13
C GLN A 126 -10.34 13.05 11.36
N ALA A 127 -9.21 13.75 11.45
CA ALA A 127 -9.19 15.21 11.64
C ALA A 127 -9.85 15.98 10.48
N ARG A 128 -9.87 15.39 9.28
CA ARG A 128 -10.45 15.97 8.06
C ARG A 128 -11.82 15.39 7.70
N ASN A 129 -12.43 14.54 8.52
CA ASN A 129 -13.61 13.77 8.14
C ASN A 129 -13.46 13.12 6.74
N SER A 130 -12.31 12.51 6.49
CA SER A 130 -11.89 11.92 5.22
C SER A 130 -11.68 10.41 5.39
N LEU A 131 -11.63 9.70 4.28
CA LEU A 131 -11.30 8.27 4.24
C LEU A 131 -9.84 8.04 3.88
N VAL A 132 -9.28 6.88 4.23
CA VAL A 132 -7.94 6.44 3.83
C VAL A 132 -8.01 5.58 2.57
N ILE A 133 -7.24 5.94 1.53
CA ILE A 133 -7.05 5.10 0.33
C ILE A 133 -5.84 4.19 0.55
N GLY A 134 -6.05 2.89 0.40
CA GLY A 134 -4.98 1.89 0.31
C GLY A 134 -4.63 1.61 -1.15
N THR A 135 -3.43 1.09 -1.37
CA THR A 135 -2.84 0.95 -2.71
C THR A 135 -2.61 -0.49 -3.12
N ASP A 136 -3.08 -1.45 -2.30
CA ASP A 136 -2.96 -2.88 -2.56
C ASP A 136 -3.55 -3.23 -3.93
N ASN A 137 -2.74 -3.87 -4.76
CA ASN A 137 -3.13 -4.46 -6.05
C ASN A 137 -3.42 -5.97 -5.92
N ALA A 138 -3.83 -6.61 -7.02
CA ALA A 138 -4.21 -8.02 -7.01
C ALA A 138 -3.04 -8.91 -6.56
N ASP A 139 -1.82 -8.65 -7.02
CA ASP A 139 -0.61 -9.41 -6.70
C ASP A 139 -0.25 -9.33 -5.21
N GLU A 140 -0.16 -8.12 -4.67
CA GLU A 140 0.14 -7.85 -3.26
C GLU A 140 -0.93 -8.45 -2.36
N TYR A 141 -2.20 -8.26 -2.72
CA TYR A 141 -3.30 -8.76 -1.93
C TYR A 141 -3.32 -10.29 -1.93
N TYR A 142 -3.20 -10.92 -3.11
CA TYR A 142 -3.22 -12.36 -3.27
C TYR A 142 -2.07 -13.04 -2.50
N THR A 143 -0.85 -12.53 -2.64
CA THR A 143 0.33 -13.07 -1.94
C THR A 143 0.37 -12.66 -0.46
N GLY A 144 -0.42 -11.66 -0.08
CA GLY A 144 -0.40 -11.06 1.26
C GLY A 144 0.87 -10.25 1.51
N TYR A 145 1.45 -9.66 0.47
CA TYR A 145 2.66 -8.84 0.51
C TYR A 145 2.35 -7.40 0.95
N PHE A 146 1.75 -7.30 2.13
CA PHE A 146 1.46 -6.05 2.84
C PHE A 146 1.55 -6.28 4.34
N THR A 147 1.70 -5.22 5.12
CA THR A 147 1.69 -5.27 6.58
C THR A 147 0.26 -5.29 7.09
N LYS A 148 -0.14 -6.38 7.78
CA LYS A 148 -1.44 -6.42 8.46
C LYS A 148 -1.52 -5.29 9.49
N TRP A 149 -2.58 -4.48 9.38
CA TRP A 149 -2.79 -3.25 10.16
C TRP A 149 -1.75 -2.15 9.93
N GLY A 150 -1.07 -2.19 8.77
CA GLY A 150 -0.18 -1.16 8.28
C GLY A 150 -0.75 -0.52 7.01
N ASP A 151 -0.03 -0.64 5.91
CA ASP A 151 -0.43 -0.25 4.55
C ASP A 151 -1.72 -0.94 4.10
N GLY A 152 -1.91 -2.22 4.41
CA GLY A 152 -3.17 -2.92 4.10
C GLY A 152 -4.36 -2.56 5.01
N ALA A 153 -4.22 -1.57 5.90
CA ALA A 153 -5.35 -1.00 6.62
C ALA A 153 -5.76 0.32 5.96
N ALA A 154 -6.88 0.26 5.24
CA ALA A 154 -7.47 1.38 4.54
C ALA A 154 -9.00 1.25 4.53
N ASP A 155 -9.68 2.33 4.15
CA ASP A 155 -11.15 2.35 4.05
C ASP A 155 -11.63 1.93 2.65
N ILE A 156 -10.80 2.14 1.61
CA ILE A 156 -11.03 1.67 0.24
C ILE A 156 -9.75 1.16 -0.41
N LEU A 157 -9.89 0.22 -1.36
CA LEU A 157 -8.79 -0.37 -2.15
C LEU A 157 -9.13 -0.32 -3.65
N PRO A 158 -8.82 0.78 -4.35
CA PRO A 158 -9.24 0.99 -5.73
C PRO A 158 -8.61 0.02 -6.74
N PHE A 159 -7.41 -0.51 -6.46
CA PHE A 159 -6.61 -1.31 -7.39
C PHE A 159 -6.60 -2.79 -7.08
N ILE A 160 -7.43 -3.25 -6.14
CA ILE A 160 -7.39 -4.61 -5.60
C ILE A 160 -7.61 -5.73 -6.63
N TYR A 161 -8.11 -5.37 -7.82
CA TYR A 161 -8.37 -6.27 -8.94
C TYR A 161 -7.48 -6.02 -10.15
N LEU A 162 -6.52 -5.09 -10.06
CA LEU A 162 -5.55 -4.85 -11.11
C LEU A 162 -4.29 -5.64 -10.83
N THR A 163 -3.72 -6.29 -11.84
CA THR A 163 -2.36 -6.84 -11.73
C THR A 163 -1.31 -5.73 -11.71
N LYS A 164 -0.06 -6.06 -11.37
CA LYS A 164 1.01 -5.06 -11.35
C LYS A 164 1.27 -4.48 -12.74
N ALA A 165 1.22 -5.29 -13.80
CA ALA A 165 1.35 -4.77 -15.17
C ALA A 165 0.19 -3.82 -15.52
N GLU A 166 -1.04 -4.13 -15.11
CA GLU A 166 -2.19 -3.26 -15.32
C GLU A 166 -2.06 -1.94 -14.53
N VAL A 167 -1.53 -1.98 -13.29
CA VAL A 167 -1.22 -0.76 -12.53
C VAL A 167 -0.18 0.10 -13.25
N ILE A 168 0.87 -0.50 -13.82
CA ILE A 168 1.89 0.22 -14.58
C ILE A 168 1.30 0.79 -15.88
N GLU A 169 0.46 0.03 -16.60
CA GLU A 169 -0.24 0.52 -17.79
C GLU A 169 -1.13 1.71 -17.44
N ALA A 170 -1.91 1.60 -16.36
CA ALA A 170 -2.73 2.69 -15.86
C ALA A 170 -1.88 3.91 -15.50
N ALA A 171 -0.78 3.74 -14.76
CA ALA A 171 0.14 4.84 -14.44
C ALA A 171 0.58 5.62 -15.68
N LYS A 172 0.98 4.90 -16.74
CA LYS A 172 1.37 5.51 -18.03
C LYS A 172 0.21 6.24 -18.70
N LEU A 173 -0.99 5.64 -18.71
CA LEU A 173 -2.20 6.28 -19.25
C LEU A 173 -2.60 7.56 -18.50
N TYR A 174 -2.31 7.65 -17.20
CA TYR A 174 -2.53 8.84 -16.37
C TYR A 174 -1.35 9.83 -16.42
N GLY A 175 -0.35 9.57 -17.26
CA GLY A 175 0.75 10.49 -17.53
C GLY A 175 1.88 10.45 -16.50
N LEU A 176 1.96 9.42 -15.66
CA LEU A 176 3.14 9.22 -14.81
C LEU A 176 4.36 8.96 -15.71
N PRO A 177 5.47 9.71 -15.53
CA PRO A 177 6.70 9.46 -16.25
C PRO A 177 7.22 8.02 -16.08
N ASP A 178 7.79 7.46 -17.15
CA ASP A 178 8.36 6.10 -17.16
C ASP A 178 9.35 5.85 -16.01
N LYS A 179 10.14 6.87 -15.63
CA LYS A 179 11.07 6.75 -14.48
C LYS A 179 10.40 6.38 -13.15
N PHE A 180 9.10 6.66 -13.00
CA PHE A 180 8.32 6.31 -11.82
C PHE A 180 7.46 5.07 -12.08
N ALA A 181 6.91 4.93 -13.28
CA ALA A 181 6.07 3.79 -13.65
C ALA A 181 6.86 2.48 -13.78
N ASP A 182 8.07 2.53 -14.35
CA ASP A 182 8.94 1.37 -14.60
C ASP A 182 9.98 1.17 -13.49
N ARG A 183 9.82 1.87 -12.35
CA ARG A 183 10.70 1.72 -11.21
C ARG A 183 10.53 0.31 -10.64
N ILE A 184 11.66 -0.34 -10.31
CA ILE A 184 11.65 -1.67 -9.67
C ILE A 184 10.81 -1.61 -8.39
N PRO A 185 9.74 -2.41 -8.27
CA PRO A 185 8.89 -2.44 -7.09
C PRO A 185 9.67 -2.76 -5.81
N SER A 186 9.41 -1.95 -4.78
CA SER A 186 10.06 -2.03 -3.48
C SER A 186 9.16 -1.44 -2.40
N ALA A 187 8.99 -2.18 -1.31
CA ALA A 187 8.37 -1.71 -0.07
C ALA A 187 9.21 -0.66 0.71
N GLY A 188 10.46 -0.39 0.28
CA GLY A 188 11.32 0.65 0.86
C GLY A 188 11.68 0.42 2.33
N LEU A 189 11.73 -0.85 2.75
CA LEU A 189 11.95 -1.23 4.15
C LEU A 189 13.45 -1.23 4.53
N TYR A 190 14.32 -1.61 3.60
CA TYR A 190 15.78 -1.61 3.78
C TYR A 190 16.48 -1.36 2.44
N VAL A 191 17.76 -0.98 2.49
CA VAL A 191 18.55 -0.63 1.29
C VAL A 191 18.72 -1.86 0.39
N GLY A 192 18.37 -1.72 -0.89
CA GLY A 192 18.50 -2.78 -1.89
C GLY A 192 17.36 -3.81 -1.90
N GLN A 193 16.30 -3.59 -1.13
CA GLN A 193 15.12 -4.45 -1.10
C GLN A 193 14.35 -4.37 -2.43
N THR A 194 13.90 -5.52 -2.93
CA THR A 194 12.91 -5.63 -4.02
C THR A 194 11.83 -6.62 -3.64
N ASP A 195 10.61 -6.37 -4.10
CA ASP A 195 9.45 -7.18 -3.72
C ASP A 195 9.57 -8.61 -4.28
N GLU A 196 10.03 -8.73 -5.53
CA GLU A 196 10.22 -10.02 -6.19
C GLU A 196 11.27 -10.90 -5.49
N HIS A 197 12.32 -10.30 -4.94
CA HIS A 197 13.32 -11.02 -4.16
C HIS A 197 12.72 -11.53 -2.84
N ASP A 198 11.95 -10.69 -2.15
CA ASP A 198 11.31 -11.08 -0.88
C ASP A 198 10.23 -12.15 -1.06
N MET A 199 9.47 -12.10 -2.16
CA MET A 199 8.44 -13.09 -2.49
C MET A 199 9.01 -14.37 -3.10
N GLY A 200 10.16 -14.28 -3.79
CA GLY A 200 10.77 -15.40 -4.51
C GLY A 200 10.02 -15.80 -5.79
N VAL A 201 9.20 -14.88 -6.30
CA VAL A 201 8.41 -14.92 -7.54
C VAL A 201 8.39 -13.50 -8.13
N THR A 202 8.39 -13.39 -9.45
CA THR A 202 8.30 -12.11 -10.17
C THR A 202 6.85 -11.63 -10.29
N TYR A 203 6.66 -10.33 -10.52
CA TYR A 203 5.33 -9.82 -10.84
C TYR A 203 4.81 -10.38 -12.17
N ALA A 204 5.68 -10.57 -13.17
CA ALA A 204 5.26 -11.19 -14.44
C ALA A 204 4.71 -12.62 -14.25
N GLU A 205 5.31 -13.40 -13.35
CA GLU A 205 4.81 -14.74 -13.00
C GLU A 205 3.49 -14.68 -12.21
N LEU A 206 3.34 -13.71 -11.31
CA LEU A 206 2.11 -13.51 -10.54
C LEU A 206 0.96 -13.04 -11.44
N ASP A 207 1.20 -12.03 -12.28
CA ASP A 207 0.26 -11.53 -13.29
C ASP A 207 -0.22 -12.69 -14.18
N ALA A 208 0.70 -13.47 -14.76
CA ALA A 208 0.37 -14.63 -15.59
C ALA A 208 -0.50 -15.64 -14.83
N TYR A 209 -0.15 -15.96 -13.58
CA TYR A 209 -0.94 -16.86 -12.74
C TYR A 209 -2.35 -16.32 -12.46
N LEU A 210 -2.47 -15.04 -12.10
CA LEU A 210 -3.75 -14.39 -11.78
C LEU A 210 -4.65 -14.24 -13.01
N LEU A 211 -4.07 -14.11 -14.20
CA LEU A 211 -4.78 -14.07 -15.48
C LEU A 211 -5.12 -15.46 -16.03
N GLY A 212 -4.68 -16.54 -15.37
CA GLY A 212 -4.95 -17.92 -15.78
C GLY A 212 -4.08 -18.41 -16.94
N GLU A 213 -2.94 -17.77 -17.16
CA GLU A 213 -1.93 -18.19 -18.13
C GLU A 213 -1.09 -19.37 -17.59
N GLU A 214 -0.33 -20.01 -18.48
CA GLU A 214 0.53 -21.13 -18.11
C GLU A 214 1.78 -20.64 -17.37
N VAL A 215 2.01 -21.18 -16.16
CA VAL A 215 3.13 -20.84 -15.28
C VAL A 215 3.78 -22.14 -14.79
N ASP A 216 5.10 -22.15 -14.60
CA ASP A 216 5.85 -23.31 -14.12
C ASP A 216 5.27 -23.84 -12.79
N GLU A 217 5.12 -25.16 -12.66
CA GLU A 217 4.49 -25.80 -11.49
C GLU A 217 5.17 -25.40 -10.16
N LYS A 218 6.48 -25.18 -10.15
CA LYS A 218 7.20 -24.76 -8.93
C LYS A 218 6.89 -23.32 -8.54
N VAL A 219 6.61 -22.48 -9.53
CA VAL A 219 6.20 -21.09 -9.30
C VAL A 219 4.77 -21.06 -8.78
N VAL A 220 3.87 -21.86 -9.36
CA VAL A 220 2.51 -22.06 -8.84
C VAL A 220 2.53 -22.49 -7.38
N GLU A 221 3.32 -23.49 -7.02
CA GLU A 221 3.44 -23.97 -5.63
C GLU A 221 3.88 -22.85 -4.67
N LYS A 222 4.83 -22.01 -5.08
CA LYS A 222 5.28 -20.86 -4.28
C LYS A 222 4.16 -19.84 -4.10
N ILE A 223 3.45 -19.48 -5.17
CA ILE A 223 2.36 -18.51 -5.17
C ILE A 223 1.23 -18.99 -4.25
N GLU A 224 0.79 -20.23 -4.39
CA GLU A 224 -0.26 -20.81 -3.54
C GLU A 224 0.17 -20.90 -2.08
N ASN A 225 1.45 -21.20 -1.81
CA ASN A 225 1.97 -21.21 -0.46
C ASN A 225 2.00 -19.80 0.17
N LEU A 226 2.37 -18.76 -0.61
CA LEU A 226 2.29 -17.35 -0.19
C LEU A 226 0.85 -16.97 0.13
N HIS A 227 -0.09 -17.33 -0.74
CA HIS A 227 -1.51 -17.10 -0.53
C HIS A 227 -2.01 -17.77 0.75
N ARG A 228 -1.82 -19.08 0.89
CA ARG A 228 -2.31 -19.85 2.03
C ARG A 228 -1.78 -19.34 3.36
N LYS A 229 -0.47 -19.07 3.48
CA LYS A 229 0.12 -18.61 4.76
C LYS A 229 -0.32 -17.20 5.14
N SER A 230 -0.78 -16.41 4.18
CA SER A 230 -1.22 -15.03 4.39
C SER A 230 -2.74 -14.85 4.46
N ALA A 231 -3.53 -15.92 4.40
CA ALA A 231 -5.00 -15.88 4.43
C ALA A 231 -5.54 -15.00 5.57
N HIS A 232 -4.94 -15.12 6.76
CA HIS A 232 -5.29 -14.34 7.94
C HIS A 232 -5.15 -12.81 7.75
N LYS A 233 -4.46 -12.33 6.71
CA LYS A 233 -4.35 -10.90 6.40
C LYS A 233 -5.54 -10.37 5.59
N ARG A 234 -6.23 -11.26 4.85
CA ARG A 234 -7.40 -10.96 4.00
C ARG A 234 -8.73 -11.30 4.68
N GLU A 235 -8.71 -12.20 5.65
CA GLU A 235 -9.89 -12.58 6.39
C GLU A 235 -10.29 -11.52 7.44
N PRO A 236 -11.60 -11.30 7.66
CA PRO A 236 -12.09 -10.56 8.82
C PRO A 236 -11.53 -11.13 10.13
N ILE A 237 -11.46 -10.30 11.17
CA ILE A 237 -11.10 -10.78 12.52
C ILE A 237 -12.06 -11.92 12.91
N PRO A 238 -11.56 -13.13 13.21
CA PRO A 238 -12.41 -14.25 13.62
C PRO A 238 -13.24 -13.90 14.86
N ARG A 239 -14.53 -14.26 14.84
CA ARG A 239 -15.49 -14.00 15.94
C ARG A 239 -16.26 -15.27 16.25
N PRO A 240 -16.60 -15.53 17.53
CA PRO A 240 -17.57 -16.57 17.84
C PRO A 240 -18.93 -16.22 17.23
N ILE A 241 -19.80 -17.22 17.08
CA ILE A 241 -21.20 -16.99 16.70
C ILE A 241 -21.89 -16.05 17.71
N PRO A 242 -22.79 -15.15 17.27
CA PRO A 242 -23.52 -14.27 18.18
C PRO A 242 -24.29 -15.05 19.24
N TYR A 243 -24.24 -14.58 20.49
CA TYR A 243 -25.09 -15.10 21.56
C TYR A 243 -26.50 -14.52 21.40
N GLU A 244 -27.46 -15.38 21.06
CA GLU A 244 -28.87 -15.04 20.97
C GLU A 244 -29.50 -15.04 22.38
N ARG A 245 -30.17 -13.95 22.75
CA ARG A 245 -30.88 -13.81 24.03
C ARG A 245 -32.38 -13.99 23.78
N GLU A 246 -33.02 -14.82 24.59
CA GLU A 246 -34.48 -14.98 24.66
C GLU A 246 -35.16 -13.74 25.27
#